data_AF-A0A561UC27-F1
#
_entry.id   AF-A0A561UC27-F1
#
_cell.length_a   1.000
_cell.length_b   1.000
_cell.length_c   1.000
_cell.angle_alpha   90.00
_cell.angle_beta   90.00
_cell.angle_gamma   90.00
#
_symmetry.space_group_name_H-M   'P 1'
#
loop_
_entity.id
_entity.type
_entity.pdbx_description
1 polymer ?
#
loop_
_entity_poly.entity_id
_entity_poly.type
_entity_poly.pdbx_seq_one_letter_code
_entity_poly.pdbx_strand_id
1 'polypeptide(L)' 'MTKSQWQKSSYSNSDAECVEVRTADGLVELRESDDGGIMIRTTTTKFAKLLHGIKAGEFDSYADFTS' A
#
# COMPACT_ATOMS: atom_id res chain seq x y z
N MET A 1 -1.45 12.13 -19.01
CA MET A 1 -1.23 11.01 -18.09
C MET A 1 -0.37 11.51 -16.93
N THR A 2 -1.01 11.88 -15.82
CA THR A 2 -0.31 12.41 -14.63
C THR A 2 -0.09 11.28 -13.64
N LYS A 3 1.15 11.14 -13.18
CA LYS A 3 1.53 10.22 -12.12
C LYS A 3 2.15 11.01 -10.99
N SER A 4 1.66 10.82 -9.77
CA SER A 4 2.29 11.39 -8.59
C SER A 4 3.58 10.64 -8.25
N GLN A 5 4.46 11.28 -7.48
CA GLN A 5 5.61 10.59 -6.91
C GLN A 5 5.14 9.48 -5.97
N TRP A 6 5.97 8.43 -5.83
CA TRP A 6 5.75 7.38 -4.84
C TRP A 6 5.79 7.98 -3.44
N GLN A 7 4.86 7.54 -2.60
CA GLN A 7 4.78 7.90 -1.19
C GLN A 7 5.06 6.65 -0.37
N LYS A 8 6.16 6.68 0.36
CA LYS A 8 6.55 5.64 1.31
C LYS A 8 6.02 6.01 2.69
N SER A 9 5.50 5.04 3.44
CA SER A 9 5.02 5.28 4.81
C SER A 9 6.16 5.72 5.74
N SER A 10 5.89 6.66 6.63
CA SER A 10 6.85 7.09 7.66
C SER A 10 7.16 6.04 8.73
N TYR A 11 6.34 4.99 8.81
CA TYR A 11 6.54 3.82 9.69
C TYR A 11 7.47 2.76 9.09
N SER A 12 8.03 3.03 7.92
CA SER A 12 8.99 2.16 7.24
C SER A 12 10.34 2.16 7.97
N ASN A 13 10.65 1.11 8.72
CA ASN A 13 11.99 0.89 9.27
C ASN A 13 12.95 0.29 8.23
N SER A 14 14.24 0.31 8.55
CA SER A 14 15.33 -0.16 7.69
C SER A 14 15.27 -1.66 7.36
N ASP A 15 14.52 -2.45 8.13
CA ASP A 15 14.46 -3.91 8.04
C ASP A 15 13.41 -4.45 7.06
N ALA A 16 13.13 -3.67 6.01
CA ALA A 16 12.50 -4.12 4.75
C ALA A 16 11.12 -4.78 4.86
N GLU A 17 10.07 -3.99 4.61
CA GLU A 17 8.74 -4.46 4.11
C GLU A 17 7.83 -3.25 3.81
N CYS A 18 8.40 -2.26 3.12
CA CYS A 18 7.75 -0.96 3.01
C CYS A 18 6.83 -0.90 1.79
N VAL A 19 5.53 -0.70 2.02
CA VAL A 19 4.58 -0.44 0.94
C VAL A 19 4.69 1.01 0.49
N GLU A 20 4.81 1.21 -0.82
CA GLU A 20 4.75 2.52 -1.47
C GLU A 20 3.46 2.66 -2.27
N VAL A 21 2.89 3.87 -2.26
CA VAL A 21 1.62 4.18 -2.94
C VAL A 21 1.79 5.39 -3.85
N ARG A 22 1.17 5.37 -5.04
CA ARG A 22 1.01 6.57 -5.86
C ARG A 22 -0.35 6.60 -6.56
N THR A 23 -0.71 7.78 -7.03
CA THR A 23 -1.81 7.97 -7.98
C THR A 23 -1.26 8.01 -9.40
N ALA A 24 -1.87 7.27 -10.32
CA ALA A 24 -1.47 7.19 -11.71
C ALA A 24 -2.70 7.07 -12.61
N ASP A 25 -2.94 8.11 -13.41
CA ASP A 25 -4.05 8.15 -14.38
C ASP A 25 -5.43 7.89 -13.74
N GLY A 26 -5.67 8.50 -12.56
CA GLY A 26 -6.93 8.35 -11.82
C GLY A 26 -7.08 7.03 -11.06
N LEU A 27 -6.05 6.18 -11.06
CA LEU A 27 -5.98 4.93 -10.32
C LEU A 27 -4.93 5.02 -9.21
N VAL A 28 -4.96 4.04 -8.31
CA VAL A 28 -3.98 3.87 -7.24
C VAL A 28 -3.08 2.69 -7.59
N GLU A 29 -1.78 2.89 -7.49
CA GLU A 29 -0.76 1.86 -7.65
C GLU A 29 -0.07 1.64 -6.30
N LEU A 30 0.10 0.38 -5.94
CA LEU A 30 0.82 -0.06 -4.75
C LEU A 30 1.96 -0.96 -5.20
N ARG A 31 3.10 -0.86 -4.52
CA ARG A 31 4.23 -1.77 -4.70
C ARG A 31 4.98 -1.94 -3.39
N GLU A 32 5.76 -3.00 -3.31
CA GLU A 32 6.77 -3.16 -2.28
C GLU A 32 8.04 -2.37 -2.63
N SER A 33 8.75 -1.89 -1.62
CA SER A 33 9.99 -1.12 -1.78
C SER A 33 11.19 -1.98 -2.19
N ASP A 34 11.22 -3.27 -1.86
CA ASP A 34 12.33 -4.18 -2.18
C ASP A 34 12.04 -4.91 -3.49
N ASP A 35 10.88 -5.56 -3.61
CA ASP A 35 10.38 -6.10 -4.88
C ASP A 35 9.56 -5.07 -5.66
N GLY A 36 10.26 -4.16 -6.35
CA GLY A 36 9.64 -3.18 -7.24
C GLY A 36 8.99 -3.78 -8.50
N GLY A 37 9.05 -5.11 -8.68
CA GLY A 37 8.53 -5.83 -9.83
C GLY A 37 7.02 -6.08 -9.78
N ILE A 38 6.45 -6.21 -8.57
CA ILE A 38 5.03 -6.46 -8.38
C ILE A 38 4.30 -5.15 -8.06
N MET A 39 3.52 -4.67 -9.04
CA MET A 39 2.67 -3.50 -8.89
C MET A 39 1.20 -3.90 -8.92
N ILE A 40 0.48 -3.59 -7.84
CA ILE A 40 -0.96 -3.77 -7.76
C ILE A 40 -1.61 -2.46 -8.18
N ARG A 41 -2.50 -2.50 -9.18
CA ARG A 41 -3.27 -1.35 -9.63
C ARG A 41 -4.74 -1.52 -9.28
N THR A 42 -5.32 -0.51 -8.65
CA THR A 42 -6.70 -0.51 -8.20
C THR A 42 -7.36 0.86 -8.38
N THR A 43 -8.68 0.91 -8.21
CA THR A 43 -9.44 2.16 -8.23
C THR A 43 -9.33 2.87 -6.88
N THR A 44 -9.41 4.20 -6.86
CA THR A 44 -9.45 5.00 -5.63
C THR A 44 -10.55 4.55 -4.66
N THR A 45 -11.72 4.17 -5.15
CA THR A 45 -12.84 3.68 -4.31
C THR A 45 -12.52 2.37 -3.61
N LYS A 46 -11.92 1.40 -4.32
CA LYS A 46 -11.49 0.13 -3.72
C LYS A 46 -10.36 0.34 -2.71
N PHE A 47 -9.41 1.23 -3.02
CA PHE A 47 -8.34 1.58 -2.10
C PHE A 47 -8.86 2.24 -0.82
N ALA A 48 -9.83 3.16 -0.93
CA ALA A 48 -10.48 3.75 0.23
C ALA A 48 -11.17 2.69 1.11
N LYS A 49 -11.93 1.76 0.49
CA LYS A 49 -12.56 0.65 1.21
C LYS A 49 -11.54 -0.23 1.94
N LEU A 50 -10.42 -0.55 1.29
CA LEU A 50 -9.32 -1.27 1.92
C LEU A 50 -8.81 -0.53 3.16
N LEU A 51 -8.51 0.77 3.06
CA LEU A 51 -8.06 1.58 4.20
C LEU A 51 -9.07 1.60 5.35
N HIS A 52 -10.37 1.63 5.03
CA HIS A 52 -11.42 1.54 6.05
C HIS A 52 -11.44 0.19 6.75
N GLY A 53 -11.32 -0.92 6.02
CA GLY A 53 -11.25 -2.27 6.62
C GLY A 53 -10.01 -2.45 7.49
N ILE A 54 -8.84 -1.97 7.03
CA ILE A 54 -7.60 -1.97 7.83
C ILE A 54 -7.79 -1.20 9.13
N LYS A 55 -8.34 0.03 9.08
CA LYS A 55 -8.59 0.83 10.28
C LYS A 55 -9.64 0.22 11.21
N ALA A 56 -10.54 -0.60 10.68
CA ALA A 56 -11.53 -1.33 11.45
C ALA A 56 -10.99 -2.63 12.08
N GLY A 57 -9.73 -2.99 11.81
CA GLY A 57 -9.13 -4.24 12.26
C GLY A 57 -9.61 -5.48 11.53
N GLU A 58 -10.29 -5.33 10.39
CA GLU A 58 -10.84 -6.45 9.61
C GLU A 58 -9.73 -7.44 9.17
N PHE A 59 -8.51 -6.93 9.03
CA PHE A 59 -7.35 -7.68 8.54
C PHE A 59 -6.32 -8.02 9.63
N ASP A 60 -6.59 -7.74 10.91
CA ASP A 60 -5.62 -7.94 11.99
C ASP A 60 -5.23 -9.42 12.18
N SER A 61 -6.11 -10.34 11.77
CA SER A 61 -5.81 -11.78 11.75
C SER A 61 -4.74 -12.20 10.73
N TYR A 62 -4.44 -11.36 9.74
CA TYR A 62 -3.37 -11.57 8.76
C TYR A 62 -2.07 -10.88 9.16
N ALA A 63 -2.09 -10.01 10.17
CA ALA A 63 -0.89 -9.47 10.75
C ALA A 63 -0.29 -10.55 11.65
N ASP A 64 0.65 -11.31 11.10
CA ASP A 64 1.45 -12.24 11.90
C ASP A 64 2.28 -11.41 12.91
N PHE A 65 1.80 -11.38 14.16
CA PHE A 65 2.54 -10.82 15.29
C PHE A 65 3.28 -11.90 16.08
N THR A 66 3.39 -13.12 15.53
CA THR A 66 4.04 -14.24 16.22
C THR A 66 5.52 -14.28 15.85
N SER A 67 6.34 -13.64 16.70
CA SER A 67 7.75 -13.97 16.85
C SER A 67 7.97 -15.45 17.19
#